data_AF-A0A171AJ88-F1
#
_entry.id   AF-A0A171AJ88-F1
#
_cell.length_a   1.000
_cell.length_b   1.000
_cell.length_c   1.000
_cell.angle_alpha   90.00
_cell.angle_beta   90.00
_cell.angle_gamma   90.00
#
_symmetry.space_group_name_H-M   'P 1'
#
loop_
_entity.id
_entity.type
_entity.pdbx_description
1 polymer ?
#
loop_
_entity_poly.entity_id
_entity_poly.type
_entity_poly.pdbx_seq_one_letter_code
_entity_poly.pdbx_strand_id
1 'polypeptide(L)'
;NVNKNLIANMFHSDFRFHLRAIDALMEDLSLNDLAPLISNLDLILRWMTLRFFDTNPSVLLRGLDYLNTAFRLLIADGYQMLDYEANSFIPYLILKVGDPKDAVRNSVRALFKQISSMYPVTKQFTFVMEGIKSKNARQRSECLDQLAWLIENYGMVVCQPNPPAAIK
;
A
#
# COMPACT_ATOMS: atom_id res chain seq x y z
N ASN A 1 -16.45 -16.35 -8.51
CA ASN A 1 -17.06 -15.56 -9.59
C ASN A 1 -17.03 -14.09 -9.21
N VAL A 2 -16.19 -13.29 -9.86
CA VAL A 2 -16.07 -11.85 -9.59
C VAL A 2 -17.22 -11.09 -10.25
N ASN A 3 -17.76 -10.06 -9.58
CA ASN A 3 -18.88 -9.25 -10.06
C ASN A 3 -18.55 -8.57 -11.41
N LYS A 4 -19.30 -8.89 -12.47
CA LYS A 4 -19.06 -8.38 -13.84
C LYS A 4 -19.20 -6.85 -13.94
N ASN A 5 -20.12 -6.26 -13.18
CA ASN A 5 -20.31 -4.80 -13.16
C ASN A 5 -19.13 -4.11 -12.46
N LEU A 6 -18.60 -4.71 -11.39
CA LEU A 6 -17.41 -4.20 -10.73
C LEU A 6 -16.21 -4.20 -11.69
N ILE A 7 -15.97 -5.31 -12.41
CA ILE A 7 -14.91 -5.39 -13.42
C ILE A 7 -15.10 -4.32 -14.51
N ALA A 8 -16.32 -4.16 -15.03
CA ALA A 8 -16.61 -3.15 -16.04
C ALA A 8 -16.26 -1.74 -15.54
N ASN A 9 -16.57 -1.42 -14.28
CA ASN A 9 -16.24 -0.14 -13.68
C ASN A 9 -14.72 0.02 -13.45
N MET A 10 -14.03 -1.03 -12.98
CA MET A 10 -12.59 -1.01 -12.69
C MET A 10 -11.73 -0.71 -13.92
N PHE A 11 -12.11 -1.19 -15.10
CA PHE A 11 -11.32 -1.07 -16.33
C PHE A 11 -11.91 -0.10 -17.36
N HIS A 12 -12.92 0.69 -16.96
CA HIS A 12 -13.46 1.73 -17.81
C HIS A 12 -12.42 2.86 -18.05
N SER A 13 -12.51 3.56 -19.18
CA SER A 13 -11.56 4.64 -19.51
C SER A 13 -11.79 5.94 -18.72
N ASP A 14 -13.03 6.16 -18.29
CA ASP A 14 -13.44 7.34 -17.51
C ASP A 14 -13.27 7.12 -16.00
N PHE A 15 -12.50 8.00 -15.36
CA PHE A 15 -12.17 7.97 -13.93
C PHE A 15 -13.39 7.92 -13.00
N ARG A 16 -14.56 8.43 -13.44
CA ARG A 16 -15.80 8.39 -12.66
C ARG A 16 -16.24 6.96 -12.35
N PHE A 17 -15.92 6.02 -13.23
CA PHE A 17 -16.20 4.61 -13.01
C PHE A 17 -15.20 3.97 -12.06
N HIS A 18 -13.96 4.45 -12.01
CA HIS A 18 -12.99 4.03 -10.98
C HIS A 18 -13.46 4.45 -9.60
N LEU A 19 -13.99 5.67 -9.45
CA LEU A 19 -14.60 6.13 -8.20
C LEU A 19 -15.76 5.21 -7.78
N ARG A 20 -16.68 4.91 -8.71
CA ARG A 20 -17.79 3.96 -8.45
C ARG A 20 -17.30 2.56 -8.07
N ALA A 21 -16.21 2.08 -8.67
CA ALA A 21 -15.62 0.81 -8.29
C ALA A 21 -15.06 0.84 -6.87
N ILE A 22 -14.35 1.92 -6.48
CA ILE A 22 -13.83 2.08 -5.12
C ILE A 22 -14.96 2.20 -4.10
N ASP A 23 -16.03 2.93 -4.43
CA ASP A 23 -17.20 3.09 -3.55
C ASP A 23 -17.91 1.74 -3.34
N ALA A 24 -18.09 0.95 -4.39
CA ALA A 24 -18.64 -0.40 -4.28
C ALA A 24 -17.76 -1.33 -3.43
N LEU A 25 -16.43 -1.25 -3.59
CA LEU A 25 -15.50 -2.00 -2.75
C LEU A 25 -15.57 -1.54 -1.28
N MET A 26 -15.72 -0.24 -1.02
CA MET A 26 -15.85 0.32 0.33
C MET A 26 -17.15 -0.12 1.01
N GLU A 27 -18.26 -0.16 0.26
CA GLU A 27 -19.54 -0.68 0.78
C GLU A 27 -19.43 -2.15 1.18
N ASP A 28 -18.74 -2.98 0.39
CA ASP A 28 -18.53 -4.40 0.68
C ASP A 28 -17.76 -4.62 2.00
N LEU A 29 -16.77 -3.76 2.31
CA LEU A 29 -16.05 -3.81 3.60
C LEU A 29 -16.95 -3.59 4.81
N SER A 30 -18.10 -2.91 4.64
CA SER A 30 -19.03 -2.62 5.73
C SER A 30 -19.87 -3.82 6.16
N LEU A 31 -19.87 -4.90 5.36
CA LEU A 31 -20.68 -6.10 5.60
C LEU A 31 -20.10 -7.03 6.68
N ASN A 32 -18.95 -6.71 7.26
CA ASN A 32 -18.22 -7.49 8.28
C ASN A 32 -17.85 -8.93 7.86
N ASP A 33 -17.90 -9.26 6.56
CA ASP A 33 -17.34 -10.49 5.99
C ASP A 33 -16.12 -10.13 5.13
N LEU A 34 -14.92 -10.50 5.60
CA LEU A 34 -13.67 -10.22 4.91
C LEU A 34 -13.23 -11.36 3.97
N ALA A 35 -13.93 -12.49 3.95
CA ALA A 35 -13.55 -13.63 3.11
C ALA A 35 -13.47 -13.26 1.60
N PRO A 36 -14.39 -12.45 1.04
CA PRO A 36 -14.28 -11.98 -0.34
C PRO A 36 -13.04 -11.10 -0.57
N LEU A 37 -12.75 -10.18 0.35
CA LEU A 37 -11.57 -9.32 0.27
C LEU A 37 -10.29 -10.15 0.28
N ILE A 38 -10.13 -11.02 1.29
CA ILE A 38 -8.94 -11.84 1.48
C ILE A 38 -8.68 -12.72 0.25
N SER A 39 -9.74 -13.32 -0.30
CA SER A 39 -9.65 -14.21 -1.47
C SER A 39 -9.28 -13.48 -2.77
N ASN A 40 -9.38 -12.15 -2.82
CA ASN A 40 -9.14 -11.33 -4.01
C ASN A 40 -8.17 -10.16 -3.75
N LEU A 41 -7.45 -10.17 -2.62
CA LEU A 41 -6.67 -9.03 -2.16
C LEU A 41 -5.57 -8.67 -3.18
N ASP A 42 -4.88 -9.67 -3.71
CA ASP A 42 -3.84 -9.51 -4.72
C ASP A 42 -4.35 -8.78 -5.99
N LEU A 43 -5.54 -9.13 -6.47
CA LEU A 43 -6.18 -8.49 -7.62
C LEU A 43 -6.52 -7.03 -7.32
N ILE A 44 -7.08 -6.78 -6.13
CA ILE A 44 -7.43 -5.42 -5.67
C ILE A 44 -6.17 -4.56 -5.55
N LEU A 45 -5.11 -5.07 -4.92
CA LEU A 45 -3.85 -4.36 -4.76
C LEU A 45 -3.23 -4.01 -6.11
N ARG A 46 -3.18 -4.97 -7.05
CA ARG A 46 -2.70 -4.73 -8.41
C ARG A 46 -3.55 -3.70 -9.16
N TRP A 47 -4.86 -3.71 -8.98
CA TRP A 47 -5.70 -2.69 -9.59
C TRP A 47 -5.44 -1.30 -9.00
N MET A 48 -5.23 -1.20 -7.69
CA MET A 48 -4.85 0.05 -7.03
C MET A 48 -3.52 0.60 -7.53
N THR A 49 -2.53 -0.26 -7.82
CA THR A 49 -1.26 0.23 -8.39
C THR A 49 -1.44 0.89 -9.75
N LEU A 50 -2.40 0.45 -10.57
CA LEU A 50 -2.74 1.15 -11.81
C LEU A 50 -3.26 2.57 -11.53
N ARG A 51 -4.07 2.74 -10.46
CA ARG A 51 -4.64 4.04 -10.08
C ARG A 51 -3.60 5.00 -9.53
N PHE A 52 -2.46 4.52 -9.02
CA PHE A 52 -1.36 5.38 -8.56
C PHE A 52 -0.72 6.21 -9.68
N PHE A 53 -0.89 5.80 -10.94
CA PHE A 53 -0.39 6.50 -12.13
C PHE A 53 -1.45 7.39 -12.79
N ASP A 54 -2.67 7.44 -12.26
CA ASP A 54 -3.67 8.38 -12.76
C ASP A 54 -3.28 9.82 -12.46
N THR A 55 -3.69 10.72 -13.36
CA THR A 55 -3.54 12.16 -13.16
C THR A 55 -4.62 12.75 -12.26
N ASN A 56 -5.72 12.03 -12.03
CA ASN A 56 -6.85 12.51 -11.24
C ASN A 56 -6.61 12.28 -9.73
N PRO A 57 -6.46 13.36 -8.93
CA PRO A 57 -6.17 13.23 -7.51
C PRO A 57 -7.33 12.66 -6.69
N SER A 58 -8.58 12.76 -7.17
CA SER A 58 -9.75 12.23 -6.46
C SER A 58 -9.76 10.72 -6.42
N VAL A 59 -9.38 10.06 -7.52
CA VAL A 59 -9.27 8.59 -7.57
C VAL A 59 -8.18 8.11 -6.62
N LEU A 60 -7.02 8.79 -6.63
CA LEU A 60 -5.91 8.47 -5.74
C LEU A 60 -6.32 8.59 -4.26
N LEU A 61 -6.91 9.72 -3.86
CA LEU A 61 -7.32 9.94 -2.47
C LEU A 61 -8.38 8.93 -2.04
N ARG A 62 -9.36 8.65 -2.89
CA ARG A 62 -10.41 7.68 -2.58
C ARG A 62 -9.88 6.24 -2.50
N GLY A 63 -8.94 5.87 -3.37
CA GLY A 63 -8.27 4.57 -3.35
C GLY A 63 -7.42 4.39 -2.09
N LEU A 64 -6.71 5.43 -1.64
CA LEU A 64 -5.93 5.40 -0.41
C LEU A 64 -6.80 5.31 0.85
N ASP A 65 -7.96 5.98 0.85
CA ASP A 65 -8.97 5.86 1.92
C ASP A 65 -9.51 4.42 2.03
N TYR A 66 -9.86 3.81 0.90
CA TYR A 66 -10.20 2.40 0.84
C TYR A 66 -9.08 1.50 1.36
N LEU A 67 -7.84 1.68 0.89
CA LEU A 67 -6.71 0.85 1.31
C LEU A 67 -6.48 0.92 2.82
N ASN A 68 -6.57 2.11 3.43
CA ASN A 68 -6.42 2.27 4.87
C ASN A 68 -7.51 1.55 5.66
N THR A 69 -8.74 1.56 5.15
CA THR A 69 -9.85 0.84 5.78
C THR A 69 -9.68 -0.67 5.62
N ALA A 70 -9.38 -1.15 4.41
CA ALA A 70 -9.15 -2.56 4.14
C ALA A 70 -8.00 -3.12 5.00
N PHE A 71 -6.85 -2.43 5.06
CA PHE A 71 -5.69 -2.89 5.81
C PHE A 71 -5.95 -2.91 7.32
N ARG A 72 -6.67 -1.92 7.85
CA ARG A 72 -7.10 -1.93 9.26
C ARG A 72 -7.99 -3.13 9.59
N LEU A 73 -8.90 -3.50 8.69
CA LEU A 73 -9.77 -4.67 8.86
C LEU A 73 -8.97 -5.98 8.76
N LEU A 74 -8.08 -6.09 7.77
CA LEU A 74 -7.18 -7.25 7.61
C LEU A 74 -6.27 -7.45 8.84
N ILE A 75 -5.74 -6.37 9.41
CA ILE A 75 -4.95 -6.44 10.65
C ILE A 75 -5.83 -6.96 11.81
N ALA A 76 -7.06 -6.47 11.93
CA ALA A 76 -7.98 -6.92 12.98
C ALA A 76 -8.37 -8.40 12.84
N ASP A 77 -8.41 -8.91 11.61
CA ASP A 77 -8.65 -10.32 11.29
C ASP A 77 -7.40 -11.21 11.47
N GLY A 78 -6.23 -10.61 11.73
CA GLY A 78 -4.96 -11.34 11.87
C GLY A 78 -4.36 -11.79 10.53
N TYR A 79 -4.83 -11.24 9.42
CA TYR A 79 -4.31 -11.53 8.09
C TYR A 79 -2.82 -11.19 7.99
N GLN A 80 -2.07 -12.04 7.27
CA GLN A 80 -0.65 -11.83 6.97
C GLN A 80 -0.48 -11.69 5.46
N MET A 81 0.05 -10.55 5.02
CA MET A 81 0.31 -10.25 3.62
C MET A 81 1.36 -11.21 3.05
N LEU A 82 1.07 -11.71 1.86
CA LEU A 82 1.90 -12.68 1.18
C LEU A 82 2.98 -11.96 0.36
N ASP A 83 4.10 -12.65 0.12
CA ASP A 83 5.23 -12.04 -0.59
C ASP A 83 4.85 -11.55 -2.00
N TYR A 84 4.02 -12.29 -2.72
CA TYR A 84 3.62 -11.89 -4.07
C TYR A 84 2.70 -10.65 -4.07
N GLU A 85 1.90 -10.46 -3.01
CA GLU A 85 1.06 -9.27 -2.84
C GLU A 85 1.95 -8.06 -2.56
N ALA A 86 2.85 -8.20 -1.58
CA ALA A 86 3.82 -7.18 -1.21
C ALA A 86 4.68 -6.74 -2.41
N ASN A 87 5.24 -7.69 -3.15
CA ASN A 87 6.02 -7.42 -4.37
C ASN A 87 5.20 -6.71 -5.44
N SER A 88 3.91 -7.02 -5.57
CA SER A 88 3.04 -6.41 -6.58
C SER A 88 2.52 -5.02 -6.20
N PHE A 89 2.66 -4.62 -4.92
CA PHE A 89 2.01 -3.42 -4.38
C PHE A 89 3.01 -2.39 -3.81
N ILE A 90 3.89 -2.79 -2.89
CA ILE A 90 4.74 -1.89 -2.12
C ILE A 90 5.65 -1.01 -3.00
N PRO A 91 6.32 -1.53 -4.05
CA PRO A 91 7.14 -0.69 -4.93
C PRO A 91 6.38 0.49 -5.54
N TYR A 92 5.10 0.29 -5.86
CA TYR A 92 4.24 1.32 -6.45
C TYR A 92 3.70 2.28 -5.41
N LEU A 93 3.39 1.81 -4.20
CA LEU A 93 3.03 2.66 -3.07
C LEU A 93 4.16 3.65 -2.71
N ILE A 94 5.41 3.19 -2.77
CA ILE A 94 6.61 4.02 -2.52
C ILE A 94 6.65 5.23 -3.48
N LEU A 95 6.21 5.09 -4.72
CA LEU A 95 6.16 6.22 -5.67
C LEU A 95 5.23 7.34 -5.20
N LYS A 96 4.26 7.04 -4.32
CA LYS A 96 3.28 7.98 -3.80
C LYS A 96 3.71 8.67 -2.51
N VAL A 97 4.75 8.20 -1.82
CA VAL A 97 5.21 8.81 -0.57
C VAL A 97 5.77 10.23 -0.76
N GLY A 98 6.26 10.55 -1.97
CA GLY A 98 6.78 11.88 -2.32
C GLY A 98 5.76 12.82 -2.96
N ASP A 99 4.46 12.52 -2.90
CA ASP A 99 3.40 13.29 -3.57
C ASP A 99 3.34 14.75 -3.06
N PRO A 100 3.08 15.73 -3.94
CA PRO A 100 2.94 17.13 -3.52
C PRO A 100 1.86 17.37 -2.47
N LYS A 101 0.82 16.53 -2.40
CA LYS A 101 -0.31 16.70 -1.48
C LYS A 101 -0.05 16.03 -0.14
N ASP A 102 -0.18 16.79 0.94
CA ASP A 102 0.06 16.30 2.31
C ASP A 102 -0.90 15.16 2.69
N ALA A 103 -2.17 15.25 2.28
CA ALA A 103 -3.17 14.22 2.51
C ALA A 103 -2.75 12.86 1.93
N VAL A 104 -2.15 12.86 0.72
CA VAL A 104 -1.64 11.63 0.09
C VAL A 104 -0.47 11.08 0.90
N ARG A 105 0.50 11.92 1.27
CA ARG A 105 1.69 11.47 2.02
C ARG A 105 1.32 10.91 3.40
N ASN A 106 0.44 11.58 4.13
CA ASN A 106 -0.03 11.12 5.43
C ASN A 106 -0.74 9.77 5.33
N SER A 107 -1.57 9.59 4.30
CA SER A 107 -2.28 8.34 4.04
C SER A 107 -1.33 7.20 3.67
N VAL A 108 -0.31 7.46 2.84
CA VAL A 108 0.73 6.49 2.48
C VAL A 108 1.59 6.11 3.71
N ARG A 109 1.93 7.08 4.57
CA ARG A 109 2.66 6.84 5.82
C ARG A 109 1.87 5.92 6.76
N ALA A 110 0.55 6.12 6.87
CA ALA A 110 -0.32 5.24 7.64
C ALA A 110 -0.32 3.81 7.06
N LEU A 111 -0.39 3.66 5.73
CA LEU A 111 -0.31 2.36 5.05
C LEU A 111 1.01 1.64 5.33
N PHE A 112 2.15 2.34 5.33
CA PHE A 112 3.42 1.70 5.69
C PHE A 112 3.42 1.15 7.12
N LYS A 113 2.89 1.90 8.08
CA LYS A 113 2.77 1.41 9.47
C LYS A 113 1.84 0.21 9.58
N GLN A 114 0.74 0.20 8.82
CA GLN A 114 -0.17 -0.95 8.74
C GLN A 114 0.51 -2.18 8.13
N ILE A 115 1.28 -2.00 7.04
CA ILE A 115 2.06 -3.09 6.43
C ILE A 115 3.04 -3.68 7.44
N SER A 116 3.67 -2.86 8.30
CA SER A 116 4.58 -3.34 9.35
C SER A 116 3.91 -4.26 10.39
N SER A 117 2.58 -4.20 10.51
CA SER A 117 1.79 -5.07 11.39
C SER A 117 1.35 -6.39 10.74
N MET A 118 1.43 -6.52 9.41
CA MET A 118 0.93 -7.69 8.68
C MET A 118 1.92 -8.24 7.63
N TYR A 119 3.15 -7.74 7.58
CA TYR A 119 4.20 -8.19 6.66
C TYR A 119 5.57 -8.13 7.35
N PRO A 120 6.53 -9.02 7.04
CA PRO A 120 7.85 -8.99 7.66
C PRO A 120 8.57 -7.66 7.47
N VAL A 121 8.84 -6.97 8.60
CA VAL A 121 9.46 -5.64 8.63
C VAL A 121 10.85 -5.58 7.96
N THR A 122 11.60 -6.69 7.99
CA THR A 122 12.90 -6.81 7.29
C THR A 122 12.74 -6.72 5.78
N LYS A 123 11.71 -7.36 5.21
CA LYS A 123 11.40 -7.29 3.77
C LYS A 123 10.84 -5.92 3.40
N GLN A 124 9.98 -5.36 4.25
CA GLN A 124 9.48 -4.00 4.09
C GLN A 124 10.63 -2.97 4.06
N PHE A 125 11.59 -3.09 4.96
CA PHE A 125 12.77 -2.23 5.02
C PHE A 125 13.53 -2.25 3.68
N THR A 126 13.74 -3.44 3.10
CA THR A 126 14.39 -3.59 1.78
C THR A 126 13.61 -2.86 0.68
N PHE A 127 12.28 -2.92 0.66
CA PHE A 127 11.50 -2.14 -0.30
C PHE A 127 11.69 -0.63 -0.10
N VAL A 128 11.58 -0.13 1.13
CA VAL A 128 11.69 1.32 1.43
C VAL A 128 13.09 1.85 1.10
N MET A 129 14.13 1.04 1.28
CA MET A 129 15.51 1.37 0.86
C MET A 129 15.63 1.66 -0.64
N GLU A 130 14.80 1.06 -1.50
CA GLU A 130 14.81 1.42 -2.93
C GLU A 130 14.29 2.84 -3.18
N GLY A 131 13.39 3.33 -2.32
CA GLY A 131 12.82 4.68 -2.42
C GLY A 131 13.85 5.81 -2.23
N ILE A 132 14.93 5.57 -1.47
CA ILE A 132 15.98 6.57 -1.24
C ILE A 132 16.82 6.85 -2.51
N LYS A 133 16.75 5.96 -3.50
CA LYS A 133 17.43 6.12 -4.80
C LYS A 133 16.67 7.04 -5.76
N SER A 134 15.46 7.49 -5.39
CA SER A 134 14.62 8.34 -6.23
C SER A 134 15.26 9.70 -6.53
N LYS A 135 15.02 10.22 -7.75
CA LYS A 135 15.38 11.61 -8.09
C LYS A 135 14.51 12.63 -7.35
N ASN A 136 13.32 12.24 -6.87
CA ASN A 136 12.42 13.11 -6.10
C ASN A 136 12.94 13.27 -4.66
N ALA A 137 13.36 14.48 -4.29
CA ALA A 137 13.89 14.78 -2.95
C ALA A 137 12.89 14.51 -1.82
N ARG A 138 11.60 14.74 -2.04
CA ARG A 138 10.57 14.49 -1.04
C ARG A 138 10.37 12.99 -0.81
N GLN A 139 10.37 12.20 -1.87
CA GLN A 139 10.32 10.74 -1.76
C GLN A 139 11.52 10.22 -0.97
N ARG A 140 12.74 10.71 -1.25
CA ARG A 140 13.92 10.32 -0.48
C ARG A 140 13.77 10.66 1.01
N SER A 141 13.36 11.88 1.32
CA SER A 141 13.15 12.33 2.70
C SER A 141 12.13 11.46 3.45
N GLU A 142 10.96 11.23 2.85
CA GLU A 142 9.89 10.46 3.47
C GLU A 142 10.26 8.97 3.62
N CYS A 143 11.01 8.40 2.67
CA CYS A 143 11.57 7.06 2.81
C CYS A 143 12.58 6.99 3.97
N LEU A 144 13.45 8.00 4.12
CA LEU A 144 14.39 8.06 5.25
C LEU A 144 13.64 8.14 6.60
N ASP A 145 12.59 8.96 6.68
CA ASP A 145 11.76 9.06 7.88
C ASP A 145 11.09 7.72 8.22
N GLN A 146 10.61 6.98 7.20
CA GLN A 146 10.02 5.66 7.39
C GLN A 146 11.06 4.61 7.84
N LEU A 147 12.29 4.65 7.29
CA LEU A 147 13.38 3.76 7.73
C LEU A 147 13.78 4.06 9.18
N ALA A 148 13.87 5.35 9.55
CA ALA A 148 14.13 5.76 10.92
C ALA A 148 13.05 5.25 11.88
N TRP A 149 11.77 5.39 11.50
CA TRP A 149 10.65 4.86 12.27
C TRP A 149 10.73 3.32 12.44
N LEU A 150 11.09 2.57 11.39
CA LEU A 150 11.27 1.12 11.49
C LEU A 150 12.40 0.76 12.47
N ILE A 151 13.53 1.46 12.43
CA ILE A 151 14.66 1.22 13.34
C ILE A 151 14.27 1.57 14.78
N GLU A 152 13.56 2.68 14.99
CA GLU A 152 13.11 3.11 16.32
C GLU A 152 12.16 2.10 16.97
N ASN A 153 11.26 1.49 16.18
CA ASN A 153 10.20 0.62 16.72
C ASN A 153 10.58 -0.87 16.76
N TYR A 154 11.49 -1.32 15.88
CA TYR A 154 11.85 -2.74 15.75
C TYR A 154 13.34 -3.02 15.96
N GLY A 155 14.16 -1.97 16.15
CA GLY A 155 15.61 -2.09 16.34
C GLY A 155 16.38 -2.40 15.06
N MET A 156 17.70 -2.57 15.19
CA MET A 156 18.62 -2.76 14.05
C MET A 156 18.44 -4.11 13.32
N VAL A 157 17.62 -5.02 13.83
CA VAL A 157 17.34 -6.33 13.20
C VAL A 157 16.60 -6.18 11.86
N VAL A 158 15.93 -5.04 11.64
CA VAL A 158 15.23 -4.75 10.38
C VAL A 158 16.19 -4.54 9.20
N CYS A 159 17.43 -4.11 9.48
CA CYS A 159 18.41 -3.81 8.45
C CYS A 159 18.90 -5.09 7.75
N GLN A 160 18.91 -5.07 6.41
CA GLN A 160 19.43 -6.15 5.57
C GLN A 160 20.50 -5.60 4.61
N PRO A 161 21.68 -6.25 4.46
CA PRO A 161 22.14 -7.39 5.24
C PRO A 161 22.33 -7.01 6.72
N ASN A 162 22.14 -7.98 7.62
CA ASN A 162 22.38 -7.73 9.05
C ASN A 162 23.86 -7.34 9.28
N PRO A 163 24.18 -6.51 10.29
CA PRO A 163 25.57 -6.06 10.51
C PRO A 163 26.61 -7.19 10.54
N PRO A 164 26.33 -8.38 11.12
CA PRO A 164 27.26 -9.52 11.05
C PRO A 164 27.55 -10.03 9.63
N ALA A 165 26.60 -9.93 8.71
CA ALA A 165 26.77 -10.31 7.31
C ALA A 165 27.40 -9.19 6.46
N ALA A 166 27.28 -7.93 6.87
CA ALA A 166 27.86 -6.78 6.17
C ALA A 166 29.35 -6.54 6.47
N ILE A 167 29.85 -7.10 7.59
CA ILE A 167 31.25 -6.98 8.04
C ILE A 167 32.12 -8.15 7.50
N LYS A 168 31.54 -9.08 6.74
CA LYS A 168 32.25 -10.12 5.99
C LYS A 168 32.45 -9.70 4.54
#